data_AF-A0A453KCM7-F1
#
_entry.id   AF-A0A453KCM7-F1
#
_cell.length_a   1.000
_cell.length_b   1.000
_cell.length_c   1.000
_cell.angle_alpha   90.00
_cell.angle_beta   90.00
_cell.angle_gamma   90.00
#
_symmetry.space_group_name_H-M   'P 1'
#
loop_
_entity.id
_entity.type
_entity.pdbx_description
1 polymer ?
#
loop_
_entity_poly.entity_id
_entity_poly.type
_entity_poly.pdbx_seq_one_letter_code
_entity_poly.pdbx_strand_id
1 'polypeptide(L)'
;APPVTFPRTDGKIEKIELPEDVYVKRFFRRHPDSLYHDAIKISGFDPPPARVFAWRVLELKEQGVNEDDAMAVADMEYGAEKKAKKLAYKELKQIARREGKPPPPNPYPSAIKEIQAEEKKYVRDRFHNPKVLEIVNKMKEDRQMFLQDRAAASGASGEGQ
;
A
#
# COMPACT_ATOMS: atom_id res chain seq x y z
N ALA A 1 37.10 -32.18 16.85
CA ALA A 1 35.74 -32.76 16.81
C ALA A 1 35.28 -32.82 15.36
N PRO A 2 34.59 -33.89 14.90
CA PRO A 2 34.02 -33.92 13.55
C PRO A 2 32.88 -32.89 13.41
N PRO A 3 32.60 -32.37 12.20
CA PRO A 3 31.51 -31.44 11.96
C PRO A 3 30.15 -32.10 12.19
N VAL A 4 29.15 -31.32 12.61
CA VAL A 4 27.75 -31.79 12.71
C VAL A 4 27.23 -32.12 11.31
N THR A 5 26.74 -33.35 11.13
CA THR A 5 26.14 -33.80 9.87
C THR A 5 24.66 -34.06 10.06
N PHE A 6 23.85 -33.56 9.12
CA PHE A 6 22.43 -33.86 9.05
C PHE A 6 22.19 -35.11 8.20
N PRO A 7 21.15 -35.91 8.48
CA PRO A 7 20.78 -37.05 7.65
C PRO A 7 20.42 -36.60 6.23
N ARG A 8 20.78 -37.43 5.24
CA ARG A 8 20.48 -37.16 3.83
C ARG A 8 18.98 -37.34 3.59
N THR A 9 18.28 -36.24 3.29
CA THR A 9 16.83 -36.23 3.04
C THR A 9 16.51 -36.63 1.59
N ASP A 10 15.31 -37.19 1.36
CA ASP A 10 14.78 -37.60 0.04
C ASP A 10 14.52 -36.45 -0.95
N GLY A 11 14.89 -35.22 -0.61
CA GLY A 11 14.71 -34.02 -1.43
C GLY A 11 13.27 -33.48 -1.51
N LYS A 12 12.31 -34.16 -0.87
CA LYS A 12 10.92 -33.68 -0.75
C LYS A 12 10.80 -32.71 0.42
N ILE A 13 10.59 -31.44 0.12
CA ILE A 13 10.37 -30.39 1.12
C ILE A 13 8.86 -30.25 1.33
N GLU A 14 8.40 -30.49 2.55
CA GLU A 14 7.00 -30.27 2.92
C GLU A 14 6.72 -28.78 3.09
N LYS A 15 5.52 -28.37 2.68
CA LYS A 15 5.07 -27.00 2.86
C LYS A 15 4.61 -26.80 4.29
N ILE A 16 5.21 -25.83 4.98
CA ILE A 16 4.78 -25.42 6.32
C ILE A 16 3.44 -24.68 6.20
N GLU A 17 2.42 -25.17 6.90
CA GLU A 17 1.10 -24.52 7.00
C GLU A 17 0.78 -24.26 8.47
N LEU A 18 0.22 -23.08 8.73
CA LEU A 18 -0.16 -22.65 10.08
C LEU A 18 -1.69 -22.60 10.21
N PRO A 19 -2.25 -22.86 11.41
CA PRO A 19 -3.70 -22.84 11.62
C PRO A 19 -4.33 -21.47 11.34
N GLU A 20 -3.59 -20.37 11.53
CA GLU A 20 -4.05 -19.02 11.21
C GLU A 20 -4.17 -18.73 9.71
N ASP A 21 -3.48 -19.47 8.83
CA ASP A 21 -3.36 -19.14 7.40
C ASP A 21 -4.71 -19.08 6.69
N VAL A 22 -5.67 -19.89 7.15
CA VAL A 22 -7.04 -19.90 6.63
C VAL A 22 -7.73 -18.55 6.89
N TYR A 23 -7.58 -18.01 8.10
CA TYR A 23 -8.24 -16.78 8.53
C TYR A 23 -7.53 -15.54 7.99
N VAL A 24 -6.21 -15.58 7.83
CA VAL A 24 -5.45 -14.52 7.15
C VAL A 24 -5.96 -14.35 5.71
N LYS A 25 -6.18 -15.45 4.97
CA LYS A 25 -6.75 -15.40 3.61
C LYS A 25 -8.17 -14.83 3.60
N ARG A 26 -9.01 -15.21 4.58
CA ARG A 26 -10.38 -14.67 4.70
C ARG A 26 -10.38 -13.18 5.04
N PHE A 27 -9.47 -12.74 5.89
CA PHE A 27 -9.30 -11.34 6.23
C PHE A 27 -9.01 -10.48 4.99
N PHE A 28 -8.04 -10.88 4.15
CA PHE A 28 -7.73 -10.12 2.93
C PHE A 28 -8.84 -10.16 1.88
N ARG A 29 -9.68 -11.20 1.86
CA ARG A 29 -10.89 -11.22 1.02
C ARG A 29 -11.92 -10.18 1.48
N ARG A 30 -12.03 -9.95 2.79
CA ARG A 30 -12.97 -8.97 3.37
C ARG A 30 -12.42 -7.54 3.35
N HIS A 31 -11.10 -7.38 3.58
CA HIS A 31 -10.39 -6.10 3.63
C HIS A 31 -9.28 -6.06 2.57
N PRO A 32 -9.61 -5.99 1.27
CA PRO A 32 -8.60 -5.99 0.21
C PRO A 32 -7.64 -4.80 0.34
N ASP A 33 -8.12 -3.64 0.77
CA ASP A 33 -7.30 -2.44 0.95
C ASP A 33 -6.23 -2.58 2.05
N SER A 34 -6.41 -3.52 2.99
CA SER A 34 -5.43 -3.77 4.07
C SER A 34 -4.07 -4.20 3.52
N LEU A 35 -4.04 -4.86 2.35
CA LEU A 35 -2.80 -5.27 1.69
C LEU A 35 -1.82 -4.10 1.47
N TYR A 36 -2.35 -2.89 1.25
CA TYR A 36 -1.58 -1.69 0.98
C TYR A 36 -1.57 -0.70 2.14
N HIS A 37 -2.54 -0.78 3.04
CA HIS A 37 -2.60 0.11 4.20
C HIS A 37 -1.78 -0.40 5.37
N ASP A 38 -1.77 -1.71 5.58
CA ASP A 38 -1.18 -2.37 6.74
C ASP A 38 0.07 -3.16 6.31
N ALA A 39 1.20 -2.45 6.16
CA ALA A 39 2.45 -3.07 5.68
C ALA A 39 3.02 -4.10 6.66
N ILE A 40 3.52 -5.21 6.10
CA ILE A 40 4.28 -6.22 6.84
C ILE A 40 5.70 -5.71 7.01
N LYS A 41 6.04 -5.29 8.22
CA LYS A 41 7.41 -4.91 8.59
C LYS A 41 8.18 -6.16 8.98
N ILE A 42 9.12 -6.61 8.13
CA ILE A 42 9.91 -7.84 8.37
C ILE A 42 10.72 -7.72 9.68
N SER A 43 11.20 -6.52 10.01
CA SER A 43 11.91 -6.21 11.26
C SER A 43 11.01 -5.78 12.42
N GLY A 44 9.68 -5.79 12.23
CA GLY A 44 8.73 -5.40 13.26
C GLY A 44 8.47 -6.53 14.24
N PHE A 45 8.36 -6.19 15.53
CA PHE A 45 7.89 -7.12 16.56
C PHE A 45 6.37 -7.28 16.54
N ASP A 46 5.67 -6.25 16.07
CA ASP A 46 4.21 -6.25 16.02
C ASP A 46 3.72 -7.11 14.84
N PRO A 47 2.85 -8.10 15.09
CA PRO A 47 2.26 -8.90 14.03
C PRO A 47 1.40 -8.02 13.09
N PRO A 48 1.32 -8.36 11.79
CA PRO A 48 0.41 -7.69 10.88
C PRO A 48 -1.05 -7.82 11.34
N PRO A 49 -1.92 -6.83 11.08
CA PRO A 49 -3.33 -6.87 11.50
C PRO A 49 -4.08 -8.13 11.06
N ALA A 50 -3.78 -8.64 9.86
CA ALA A 50 -4.36 -9.90 9.37
C ALA A 50 -4.04 -11.10 10.26
N ARG A 51 -2.84 -11.13 10.86
CA ARG A 51 -2.41 -12.18 11.79
C ARG A 51 -3.05 -12.00 13.16
N VAL A 52 -3.13 -10.77 13.66
CA VAL A 52 -3.86 -10.45 14.91
C VAL A 52 -5.32 -10.89 14.81
N PHE A 53 -5.97 -10.58 13.69
CA PHE A 53 -7.33 -11.04 13.40
C PHE A 53 -7.43 -12.57 13.45
N ALA A 54 -6.51 -13.28 12.78
CA ALA A 54 -6.54 -14.72 12.72
C ALA A 54 -6.30 -15.38 14.09
N TRP A 55 -5.35 -14.88 14.88
CA TRP A 55 -5.11 -15.34 16.25
C TRP A 55 -6.33 -15.10 17.14
N ARG A 56 -6.98 -13.94 17.00
CA ARG A 56 -8.19 -13.63 17.75
C ARG A 56 -9.33 -14.60 17.43
N VAL A 57 -9.51 -14.95 16.16
CA VAL A 57 -10.50 -15.96 15.75
C VAL A 57 -10.18 -17.33 16.36
N LEU A 58 -8.91 -17.74 16.32
CA LEU A 58 -8.49 -19.02 16.90
C LEU A 58 -8.69 -19.05 18.41
N GLU A 59 -8.34 -17.98 19.12
CA GLU A 59 -8.54 -17.83 20.57
C GLU A 59 -10.02 -17.94 20.95
N LEU A 60 -10.91 -17.25 20.23
CA LEU A 60 -12.35 -17.32 20.48
C LEU A 60 -12.92 -18.71 20.17
N LYS A 61 -12.41 -19.37 19.12
CA LYS A 61 -12.81 -20.75 18.81
C LYS A 61 -12.34 -21.73 19.88
N GLU A 62 -11.15 -21.54 20.45
CA GLU A 62 -10.66 -22.34 21.58
C GLU A 62 -11.56 -22.21 22.82
N GLN A 63 -12.17 -21.02 23.00
CA GLN A 63 -13.17 -20.77 24.04
C GLN A 63 -14.56 -21.34 23.71
N GLY A 64 -14.74 -21.99 22.57
CA GLY A 64 -15.99 -22.61 22.14
C GLY A 64 -16.94 -21.69 21.37
N VAL A 65 -16.49 -20.51 20.95
CA VAL A 65 -17.29 -19.60 20.10
C VAL A 65 -17.37 -20.17 18.68
N ASN A 66 -18.55 -20.03 18.06
CA ASN A 66 -18.73 -20.40 16.66
C ASN A 66 -17.78 -19.58 15.75
N GLU A 67 -17.31 -20.18 14.66
CA GLU A 67 -16.34 -19.58 13.75
C GLU A 67 -16.83 -18.26 13.12
N ASP A 68 -18.10 -18.20 12.72
CA ASP A 68 -18.66 -17.00 12.11
C ASP A 68 -18.77 -15.85 13.12
N ASP A 69 -19.20 -16.16 14.34
CA ASP A 69 -19.28 -15.18 15.43
C ASP A 69 -17.89 -14.71 15.85
N ALA A 70 -16.92 -15.62 15.96
CA ALA A 70 -15.53 -15.30 16.25
C ALA A 70 -14.92 -14.37 15.18
N MET A 71 -15.17 -14.66 13.90
CA MET A 71 -14.76 -13.79 12.79
C MET A 71 -15.46 -12.42 12.82
N ALA A 72 -16.71 -12.33 13.26
CA ALA A 72 -17.43 -11.07 13.37
C ALA A 72 -16.88 -10.20 14.51
N VAL A 73 -16.57 -10.80 15.66
CA VAL A 73 -15.96 -10.11 16.81
C VAL A 73 -14.57 -9.58 16.44
N ALA A 74 -13.72 -10.41 15.84
CA ALA A 74 -12.39 -10.00 15.41
C ALA A 74 -12.44 -8.86 14.35
N ASP A 75 -13.46 -8.86 13.48
CA ASP A 75 -13.66 -7.80 12.48
C ASP A 75 -14.04 -6.46 13.12
N MET A 76 -14.94 -6.52 14.11
CA MET A 76 -15.35 -5.37 14.89
C MET A 76 -14.15 -4.77 15.65
N GLU A 77 -13.32 -5.61 16.28
CA GLU A 77 -12.11 -5.19 17.00
C GLU A 77 -11.12 -4.49 16.04
N TYR A 78 -10.86 -5.07 14.86
CA TYR A 78 -10.03 -4.43 13.82
C TYR A 78 -10.59 -3.06 13.38
N GLY A 79 -11.90 -2.99 13.15
CA GLY A 79 -12.57 -1.75 12.78
C GLY A 79 -12.50 -0.68 13.87
N ALA A 80 -12.65 -1.08 15.13
CA ALA A 80 -12.56 -0.20 16.29
C ALA A 80 -11.14 0.35 16.44
N GLU A 81 -10.11 -0.47 16.30
CA GLU A 81 -8.72 -0.05 16.37
C GLU A 81 -8.39 1.00 15.29
N LYS A 82 -8.84 0.79 14.05
CA LYS A 82 -8.65 1.77 12.96
C LYS A 82 -9.36 3.08 13.23
N LYS A 83 -10.55 3.05 13.82
CA LYS A 83 -11.28 4.26 14.22
C LYS A 83 -10.54 4.99 15.35
N ALA A 84 -10.06 4.26 16.36
CA ALA A 84 -9.31 4.81 17.48
C ALA A 84 -8.02 5.49 17.02
N LYS A 85 -7.22 4.86 16.14
CA LYS A 85 -6.01 5.46 15.55
C LYS A 85 -6.30 6.77 14.82
N LYS A 86 -7.40 6.83 14.05
CA LYS A 86 -7.84 8.05 13.35
C LYS A 86 -8.28 9.15 14.32
N LEU A 87 -9.00 8.78 15.38
CA LEU A 87 -9.48 9.72 16.39
C LEU A 87 -8.32 10.32 17.18
N ALA A 88 -7.39 9.47 17.64
CA ALA A 88 -6.18 9.90 18.34
C ALA A 88 -5.38 10.93 17.53
N TYR A 89 -5.18 10.69 16.22
CA TYR A 89 -4.49 11.67 15.38
C TYR A 89 -5.30 12.97 15.17
N LYS A 90 -6.64 12.88 15.10
CA LYS A 90 -7.51 14.06 15.03
C LYS A 90 -7.38 14.90 16.30
N GLU A 91 -7.34 14.28 17.47
CA GLU A 91 -7.16 14.94 18.76
C GLU A 91 -5.78 15.60 18.86
N LEU A 92 -4.71 14.91 18.46
CA LEU A 92 -3.36 15.48 18.40
C LEU A 92 -3.30 16.74 17.53
N LYS A 93 -4.00 16.77 16.40
CA LYS A 93 -4.11 17.99 15.56
C LYS A 93 -4.86 19.11 16.25
N GLN A 94 -5.93 18.80 16.99
CA GLN A 94 -6.69 19.82 17.71
C GLN A 94 -5.86 20.45 18.82
N ILE A 95 -5.10 19.65 19.56
CA ILE A 95 -4.17 20.12 20.59
C ILE A 95 -3.11 21.03 19.96
N ALA A 96 -2.43 20.57 18.90
CA ALA A 96 -1.40 21.37 18.21
C ALA A 96 -1.93 22.72 17.70
N ARG A 97 -3.14 22.74 17.14
CA ARG A 97 -3.80 23.99 16.73
C ARG A 97 -4.06 24.93 17.90
N ARG A 98 -4.53 24.42 19.05
CA ARG A 98 -4.77 25.22 20.27
C ARG A 98 -3.47 25.79 20.83
N GLU A 99 -2.37 25.05 20.71
CA GLU A 99 -1.03 25.51 21.11
C GLU A 99 -0.38 26.47 20.10
N GLY A 100 -1.01 26.74 18.95
CA GLY A 100 -0.43 27.55 17.87
C GLY A 100 0.73 26.87 17.13
N LYS A 101 0.93 25.56 17.32
CA LYS A 101 1.97 24.77 16.67
C LYS A 101 1.47 24.16 15.36
N PRO A 102 2.37 23.89 14.39
CA PRO A 102 2.01 23.14 13.20
C PRO A 102 1.50 21.73 13.58
N PRO A 103 0.60 21.14 12.76
CA PRO A 103 0.07 19.81 13.05
C PRO A 103 1.20 18.77 13.04
N PRO A 104 1.25 17.87 14.04
CA PRO A 104 2.28 16.84 14.10
C PRO A 104 2.15 15.87 12.92
N PRO A 105 3.25 15.18 12.53
CA PRO A 105 3.17 14.09 11.57
C PRO A 105 2.21 13.01 12.07
N ASN A 106 1.61 12.28 11.14
CA ASN A 106 0.68 11.20 11.50
C ASN A 106 1.46 10.06 12.18
N PRO A 107 1.18 9.72 13.46
CA PRO A 107 1.85 8.61 14.13
C PRO A 107 1.43 7.24 13.58
N TYR A 108 0.29 7.15 12.89
CA TYR A 108 -0.21 5.92 12.26
C TYR A 108 -0.39 6.13 10.74
N PRO A 109 0.71 6.33 9.99
CA PRO A 109 0.63 6.44 8.55
C PRO A 109 0.25 5.08 7.96
N SER A 110 -0.66 5.08 6.99
CA SER A 110 -0.85 3.92 6.12
C SER A 110 0.33 3.81 5.18
N ALA A 111 0.76 2.60 4.81
CA ALA A 111 1.94 2.44 3.96
C ALA A 111 1.83 3.19 2.61
N ILE A 112 0.63 3.21 1.99
CA ILE A 112 0.36 4.07 0.82
C ILE A 112 0.72 5.54 1.06
N LYS A 113 0.43 6.09 2.25
CA LYS A 113 0.72 7.50 2.55
C LYS A 113 2.20 7.75 2.76
N GLU A 114 2.95 6.76 3.23
CA GLU A 114 4.41 6.85 3.32
C GLU A 114 5.01 6.90 1.91
N ILE A 115 4.60 5.96 1.05
CA ILE A 115 5.02 5.92 -0.37
C ILE A 115 4.64 7.22 -1.08
N GLN A 116 3.39 7.67 -0.94
CA GLN A 116 2.94 8.92 -1.55
C GLN A 116 3.71 10.14 -1.03
N ALA A 117 4.08 10.18 0.26
CA ALA A 117 4.86 11.28 0.81
C ALA A 117 6.28 11.32 0.22
N GLU A 118 6.89 10.15 0.03
CA GLU A 118 8.19 10.00 -0.63
C GLU A 118 8.11 10.38 -2.12
N GLU A 119 7.11 9.87 -2.84
CA GLU A 119 6.91 10.11 -4.27
C GLU A 119 6.48 11.54 -4.61
N LYS A 120 5.83 12.25 -3.66
CA LYS A 120 5.26 13.60 -3.89
C LYS A 120 6.29 14.57 -4.44
N LYS A 121 7.55 14.48 -4.03
CA LYS A 121 8.65 15.31 -4.54
C LYS A 121 8.82 15.08 -6.05
N TYR A 122 8.97 13.83 -6.47
CA TYR A 122 9.18 13.48 -7.87
C TYR A 122 7.94 13.74 -8.74
N VAL A 123 6.73 13.56 -8.20
CA VAL A 123 5.49 13.95 -8.88
C VAL A 123 5.47 15.46 -9.13
N ARG A 124 5.78 16.27 -8.11
CA ARG A 124 5.81 17.73 -8.23
C ARG A 124 6.85 18.19 -9.25
N ASP A 125 8.04 17.59 -9.23
CA ASP A 125 9.13 17.94 -10.13
C ASP A 125 8.77 17.66 -11.60
N ARG A 126 7.98 16.62 -11.91
CA ARG A 126 7.52 16.35 -13.28
C ARG A 126 6.73 17.50 -13.92
N PHE A 127 5.99 18.26 -13.13
CA PHE A 127 5.15 19.35 -13.63
C PHE A 127 5.77 20.74 -13.48
N HIS A 128 6.74 20.89 -12.57
CA HIS A 128 7.29 22.21 -12.22
C HIS A 128 8.79 22.33 -12.45
N ASN A 129 9.50 21.26 -12.79
CA ASN A 129 10.91 21.35 -13.13
C ASN A 129 11.07 22.02 -14.51
N PRO A 130 11.78 23.16 -14.61
CA PRO A 130 11.93 23.90 -15.86
C PRO A 130 12.55 23.04 -16.96
N LYS A 131 13.52 22.16 -16.62
CA LYS A 131 14.16 21.27 -17.60
C LYS A 131 13.17 20.26 -18.20
N VAL A 132 12.23 19.75 -17.39
CA VAL A 132 11.21 18.81 -17.86
C VAL A 132 10.20 19.53 -18.75
N LEU A 133 9.79 20.74 -18.37
CA LEU A 133 8.89 21.57 -19.18
C LEU A 133 9.52 21.96 -20.52
N GLU A 134 10.81 22.30 -20.53
CA GLU A 134 11.55 22.59 -21.77
C GLU A 134 11.55 21.39 -22.72
N ILE A 135 11.80 20.18 -22.21
CA ILE A 135 11.76 18.95 -23.01
C ILE A 135 10.35 18.73 -23.57
N VAL A 136 9.31 18.88 -22.74
CA VAL A 136 7.92 18.72 -23.17
C VAL A 136 7.51 19.75 -24.22
N ASN A 137 7.98 21.00 -24.11
CA ASN A 137 7.71 22.04 -25.09
C ASN A 137 8.39 21.73 -26.43
N LYS A 138 9.66 21.33 -26.42
CA LYS A 138 10.36 20.88 -27.64
C LYS A 138 9.63 19.72 -28.32
N MET A 139 9.18 18.72 -27.56
CA MET A 139 8.40 17.60 -28.10
C MET A 139 7.06 18.05 -28.71
N LYS A 140 6.41 19.07 -28.15
CA LYS A 140 5.17 19.64 -28.73
C LYS A 140 5.45 20.39 -30.04
N GLU A 141 6.54 21.16 -30.08
CA GLU A 141 7.00 21.87 -31.28
C GLU A 141 7.34 20.89 -32.41
N ASP A 142 8.14 19.85 -32.12
CA ASP A 142 8.50 18.80 -33.08
C ASP A 142 7.25 18.09 -33.63
N ARG A 143 6.27 17.81 -32.75
CA ARG A 143 5.00 17.18 -33.16
C ARG A 143 4.17 18.11 -34.05
N GLN A 144 4.16 19.41 -33.78
CA GLN A 144 3.44 20.38 -34.60
C GLN A 144 4.11 20.57 -35.97
N MET A 145 5.44 20.65 -36.03
CA MET A 145 6.17 20.67 -37.30
C MET A 145 5.89 19.43 -38.13
N PHE A 146 5.96 18.24 -37.55
CA PHE A 146 5.64 16.99 -38.25
C PHE A 146 4.20 16.96 -38.81
N LEU A 147 3.24 17.51 -38.06
CA LEU A 147 1.85 17.60 -38.52
C LEU A 147 1.66 18.66 -39.62
N GLN A 148 2.37 19.79 -39.56
CA GLN A 148 2.37 20.80 -40.62
C GLN A 148 3.01 20.27 -41.90
N ASP A 149 4.16 19.59 -41.81
CA ASP A 149 4.83 18.96 -42.96
C ASP A 149 3.92 17.92 -43.62
N ARG A 150 3.22 17.10 -42.82
CA ARG A 150 2.25 16.12 -43.31
C ARG A 150 1.03 16.78 -43.95
N ALA A 151 0.54 17.90 -43.40
CA ALA A 151 -0.57 18.65 -43.97
C ALA A 151 -0.17 19.33 -45.30
N ALA A 152 1.03 19.92 -45.37
CA ALA A 152 1.60 20.51 -46.58
C ALA A 152 1.81 19.45 -47.68
N ALA A 153 2.29 18.26 -47.32
CA ALA A 153 2.42 17.13 -48.25
C ALA A 153 1.07 16.62 -48.77
N SER A 154 -0.01 16.71 -47.98
CA SER A 154 -1.37 16.34 -48.42
C SER A 154 -2.11 17.42 -49.22
N GLY A 155 -1.68 18.69 -49.13
CA GLY A 155 -2.21 19.80 -49.94
C GLY A 155 -1.60 19.86 -51.34
N ALA A 156 -0.36 19.38 -51.51
CA ALA A 156 0.34 19.39 -52.80
C ALA A 156 -0.16 18.32 -53.81
N SER A 157 -1.02 17.39 -53.41
CA SER A 157 -1.60 16.37 -54.30
C SER A 157 -2.94 16.79 -54.95
N GLY A 158 -3.38 18.04 -54.78
CA GLY A 158 -4.69 18.53 -55.24
C GLY A 158 -4.68 19.60 -56.34
N GLU A 159 -3.52 20.04 -56.83
CA GLU A 159 -3.41 21.04 -57.90
C GLU A 159 -2.73 20.42 -59.12
N GLY A 160 -3.55 19.75 -59.95
CA GLY A 160 -3.10 19.09 -61.17
C GLY A 160 -4.27 18.53 -61.96
N GLN A 161 -5.18 19.41 -62.39
CA GLN A 161 -6.14 19.18 -63.48
C GLN A 161 -5.99 20.30 -64.51
#